data_AF-A0A1W2HAI3-F1
#
_entry.id   AF-A0A1W2HAI3-F1
#
_cell.length_a   1.000
_cell.length_b   1.000
_cell.length_c   1.000
_cell.angle_alpha   90.00
_cell.angle_beta   90.00
_cell.angle_gamma   90.00
#
_symmetry.space_group_name_H-M   'P 1'
#
loop_
_entity.id
_entity.type
_entity.pdbx_description
1 polymer ?
#
loop_
_entity_poly.entity_id
_entity_poly.type
_entity_poly.pdbx_seq_one_letter_code
_entity_poly.pdbx_strand_id
1 'polypeptide(L)'
;MNSWHIIYAEKQGSLYKIVVGKADEVRGDCDEKIAVGEYYDLELKSRRDNAPVINGVKLKPMNYLDVECYAYDEETEICIEPKKGILDLYYTDDLIGLCYLRK
;
A
#
# COMPACT_ATOMS: atom_id res chain seq x y z
N MET A 1 -17.22 -6.35 -2.91
CA MET A 1 -16.76 -5.33 -1.95
C MET A 1 -15.27 -5.51 -1.81
N ASN A 2 -14.49 -4.70 -2.53
CA ASN A 2 -13.04 -4.70 -2.33
C ASN A 2 -12.78 -4.23 -0.90
N SER A 3 -12.08 -5.04 -0.11
CA SER A 3 -11.69 -4.63 1.24
C SER A 3 -10.21 -4.27 1.20
N TRP A 4 -9.87 -3.05 1.58
CA TRP A 4 -8.50 -2.57 1.64
C TRP A 4 -8.03 -2.56 3.09
N HIS A 5 -6.84 -3.10 3.36
CA HIS A 5 -6.16 -2.94 4.64
C HIS A 5 -5.17 -1.78 4.54
N ILE A 6 -5.25 -0.86 5.50
CA ILE A 6 -4.31 0.23 5.65
C ILE A 6 -3.41 -0.11 6.83
N ILE A 7 -2.15 -0.40 6.54
CA ILE A 7 -1.15 -0.79 7.52
C ILE A 7 -0.20 0.38 7.73
N TYR A 8 -0.03 0.78 8.99
CA TYR A 8 0.97 1.77 9.38
C TYR A 8 2.19 1.04 9.93
N ALA A 9 3.35 1.28 9.34
CA ALA A 9 4.61 0.65 9.72
C ALA A 9 5.70 1.69 9.93
N GLU A 10 6.63 1.43 10.83
CA GLU A 10 7.77 2.30 11.08
C GLU A 10 9.08 1.61 10.71
N LYS A 11 9.98 2.33 10.03
CA LYS A 11 11.35 1.89 9.77
C LYS A 11 12.30 3.06 9.96
N GLN A 12 13.25 2.92 10.89
CA GLN A 12 14.29 3.92 11.17
C GLN A 12 13.71 5.34 11.41
N GLY A 13 12.62 5.44 12.18
CA GLY A 13 11.95 6.71 12.50
C GLY A 13 11.07 7.29 11.38
N SER A 14 10.96 6.61 10.24
CA SER A 14 10.05 6.99 9.15
C SER A 14 8.77 6.17 9.20
N LEU A 15 7.62 6.84 9.05
CA LEU A 15 6.30 6.22 9.02
C LEU A 15 5.88 5.92 7.58
N TYR A 16 5.38 4.71 7.35
CA TYR A 16 4.91 4.22 6.07
C TYR A 16 3.44 3.87 6.16
N LYS A 17 2.70 4.20 5.12
CA LYS A 17 1.31 3.78 4.93
C LYS A 17 1.24 2.81 3.76
N ILE A 18 0.99 1.55 4.08
CA ILE A 18 0.97 0.44 3.13
C ILE A 18 -0.50 0.06 2.90
N VAL A 19 -0.91 0.07 1.65
CA VAL A 19 -2.27 -0.27 1.21
C VAL A 19 -2.23 -1.66 0.58
N VAL A 20 -2.98 -2.59 1.17
CA VAL A 20 -3.02 -3.99 0.72
C VAL A 20 -4.46 -4.37 0.41
N GLY A 21 -4.69 -4.85 -0.81
CA GLY A 21 -5.98 -5.40 -1.20
C GLY A 21 -6.26 -6.72 -0.49
N LYS A 22 -7.52 -6.97 -0.13
CA LYS A 22 -8.00 -8.30 0.24
C LYS A 22 -8.23 -9.08 -1.05
N ALA A 23 -7.65 -10.28 -1.16
CA ALA A 23 -8.08 -11.21 -2.19
C ALA A 23 -9.45 -11.78 -1.80
N ASP A 24 -10.39 -11.82 -2.76
CA ASP A 24 -11.70 -12.47 -2.57
C ASP A 24 -11.55 -13.97 -2.28
N GLU A 25 -10.46 -14.57 -2.74
CA GLU A 25 -10.01 -15.92 -2.39
C GLU A 25 -8.54 -15.84 -1.95
N VAL A 26 -8.26 -15.91 -0.64
CA VAL A 26 -6.93 -16.38 -0.23
C VAL A 26 -6.90 -17.86 -0.58
N ARG A 27 -6.38 -18.20 -1.76
CA ARG A 27 -6.14 -19.60 -2.15
C ARG A 27 -4.99 -20.15 -1.32
N GLY A 28 -5.29 -20.57 -0.08
CA GLY A 28 -4.34 -21.15 0.85
C GLY A 28 -4.62 -20.74 2.29
N ASP A 29 -4.23 -21.60 3.24
CA ASP A 29 -4.24 -21.25 4.65
C ASP A 29 -3.22 -20.14 4.90
N CYS A 30 -3.67 -19.11 5.62
CA CYS A 30 -2.84 -18.00 6.05
C CYS A 30 -1.96 -18.46 7.22
N ASP A 31 -0.80 -19.05 6.91
CA ASP A 31 0.12 -19.60 7.91
C ASP A 31 0.54 -18.54 8.94
N GLU A 32 0.77 -17.31 8.49
CA GLU A 32 1.21 -16.21 9.33
C GLU A 32 0.38 -14.95 9.05
N LYS A 33 -0.23 -14.40 10.11
CA LYS A 33 -0.89 -13.10 10.09
C LYS A 33 0.02 -12.07 10.71
N ILE A 34 0.19 -10.94 10.04
CA ILE A 34 0.95 -9.84 10.61
C ILE A 34 0.28 -9.32 11.89
N ALA A 35 1.10 -8.86 12.83
CA ALA A 35 0.67 -8.33 14.11
C ALA A 35 1.33 -6.99 14.43
N VAL A 36 0.64 -6.16 15.21
CA VAL A 36 1.16 -4.86 15.67
C VAL A 36 2.32 -5.10 16.64
N GLY A 37 3.43 -4.40 16.44
CA GLY A 37 4.63 -4.52 17.26
C GLY A 37 5.66 -5.54 16.76
N GLU A 38 5.27 -6.36 15.77
CA GLU A 38 6.16 -7.33 15.13
C GLU A 38 6.84 -6.76 13.88
N TYR A 39 7.90 -7.42 13.43
CA TYR A 39 8.74 -7.00 12.31
C TYR A 39 8.62 -7.98 11.13
N TYR A 40 8.49 -7.44 9.92
CA TYR A 40 8.35 -8.21 8.69
C TYR A 40 9.26 -7.63 7.61
N ASP A 41 9.86 -8.51 6.79
CA ASP A 41 10.67 -8.09 5.64
C ASP A 41 9.76 -7.89 4.42
N LEU A 42 9.31 -6.65 4.24
CA LEU A 42 8.39 -6.27 3.16
C LEU A 42 9.14 -5.51 2.06
N GLU A 43 8.99 -5.97 0.83
CA GLU A 43 9.36 -5.21 -0.35
C GLU A 43 8.27 -4.18 -0.66
N LEU A 44 8.53 -2.93 -0.28
CA LEU A 44 7.60 -1.82 -0.48
C LEU A 44 7.76 -1.18 -1.86
N LYS A 45 6.64 -1.04 -2.57
CA LYS A 45 6.56 -0.41 -3.87
C LYS A 45 5.85 0.93 -3.73
N SER A 46 6.52 2.02 -4.10
CA SER A 46 5.94 3.36 -4.09
C SER A 46 4.80 3.45 -5.11
N ARG A 47 3.65 3.99 -4.69
CA ARG A 47 2.53 4.25 -5.61
C ARG A 47 2.88 5.37 -6.60
N ARG A 48 3.62 6.39 -6.15
CA ARG A 48 4.14 7.46 -7.01
C ARG A 48 5.01 6.92 -8.14
N ASP A 49 5.93 6.02 -7.82
CA ASP A 49 6.83 5.43 -8.82
C ASP A 49 6.12 4.42 -9.71
N ASN A 50 5.00 3.87 -9.27
CA ASN A 50 4.16 2.92 -10.01
C ASN A 50 2.81 3.54 -10.42
N ALA A 51 2.87 4.78 -10.88
CA ALA A 51 1.72 5.49 -11.42
C ALA A 51 1.08 4.72 -12.60
N PRO A 52 -0.26 4.75 -12.73
CA PRO A 52 -0.97 4.03 -13.78
C PRO A 52 -0.52 4.47 -15.17
N VAL A 53 -0.52 3.50 -16.08
CA VAL A 53 -0.22 3.69 -17.50
C VAL A 53 -1.53 3.63 -18.26
N ILE A 54 -1.96 4.74 -18.84
CA ILE A 54 -3.15 4.79 -19.71
C ILE A 54 -2.65 4.88 -21.15
N ASN A 55 -3.03 3.91 -21.99
CA ASN A 55 -2.62 3.84 -23.41
C ASN A 55 -1.09 3.94 -23.63
N GLY A 56 -0.29 3.32 -22.75
CA GLY A 56 1.17 3.35 -22.83
C GLY A 56 1.84 4.61 -22.26
N VAL A 57 1.07 5.61 -21.82
CA VAL A 57 1.59 6.81 -21.16
C VAL A 57 1.50 6.67 -19.65
N LYS A 58 2.65 6.75 -18.97
CA LYS A 58 2.73 6.77 -17.50
C LYS A 58 2.28 8.13 -16.98
N LEU A 59 1.16 8.18 -16.29
CA LEU A 59 0.62 9.41 -15.71
C LEU A 59 1.33 9.73 -14.40
N LYS A 60 2.58 10.20 -14.49
CA LYS A 60 3.25 10.78 -13.32
C LYS A 60 2.67 12.16 -13.05
N PRO A 61 2.35 12.51 -11.80
CA PRO A 61 1.96 13.87 -11.47
C PRO A 61 3.09 14.85 -11.75
N MET A 62 2.76 16.02 -12.30
CA MET A 62 3.76 17.05 -12.61
C MET A 62 4.40 17.64 -11.35
N ASN A 63 3.65 17.66 -10.25
CA ASN A 63 4.13 18.06 -8.93
C ASN A 63 3.56 17.09 -7.89
N TYR A 64 4.43 16.54 -7.04
CA TYR A 64 4.05 15.56 -6.03
C TYR A 64 3.26 16.17 -4.87
N LEU A 65 3.31 17.50 -4.71
CA LEU A 65 2.48 18.23 -3.74
C LEU A 65 1.02 18.35 -4.20
N ASP A 66 0.74 18.13 -5.48
CA ASP A 66 -0.61 18.27 -6.04
C ASP A 66 -1.42 16.95 -5.96
N VAL A 67 -0.79 15.84 -5.56
CA VAL A 67 -1.45 14.53 -5.37
C VAL A 67 -1.56 14.21 -3.90
N GLU A 68 -2.72 14.54 -3.32
CA GLU A 68 -3.05 14.19 -1.94
C GLU A 68 -3.64 12.78 -1.83
N CYS A 69 -4.33 12.29 -2.86
CA CYS A 69 -5.05 11.03 -2.80
C CYS A 69 -4.92 10.20 -4.09
N TYR A 70 -5.04 8.88 -3.94
CA TYR A 70 -5.00 7.90 -5.02
C TYR A 70 -6.28 7.06 -5.01
N ALA A 71 -6.90 6.93 -6.19
CA ALA A 71 -7.98 5.99 -6.41
C ALA A 71 -7.43 4.55 -6.48
N TYR A 72 -8.10 3.63 -5.79
CA TYR A 72 -7.81 2.19 -5.76
C TYR A 72 -8.88 1.37 -6.46
N ASP A 73 -10.14 1.80 -6.38
CA ASP A 73 -11.27 1.32 -7.18
C ASP A 73 -12.31 2.45 -7.37
N GLU A 74 -13.47 2.14 -7.93
CA GLU A 74 -14.53 3.13 -8.22
C GLU A 74 -15.05 3.86 -6.98
N GLU A 75 -14.94 3.25 -5.79
CA GLU A 75 -15.51 3.77 -4.55
C GLU A 75 -14.45 4.09 -3.49
N THR A 76 -13.18 3.70 -3.73
CA THR A 76 -12.10 3.80 -2.74
C THR A 76 -11.01 4.76 -3.19
N GLU A 77 -10.85 5.82 -2.40
CA GLU A 77 -9.73 6.74 -2.47
C GLU A 77 -8.96 6.73 -1.15
N ILE A 78 -7.62 6.70 -1.21
CA ILE A 78 -6.76 6.73 -0.03
C ILE A 78 -5.75 7.86 -0.20
N CYS A 79 -5.62 8.67 0.85
CA CYS A 79 -4.77 9.85 0.87
C CYS A 79 -3.46 9.65 1.62
N ILE A 80 -2.43 10.37 1.18
CA ILE A 80 -1.21 10.59 1.95
C ILE A 80 -1.53 11.43 3.20
N GLU A 81 -0.66 11.42 4.20
CA GLU A 81 -0.85 12.17 5.45
C GLU A 81 0.40 13.01 5.76
N PRO A 82 0.62 14.13 5.04
CA PRO A 82 1.85 14.91 5.17
C PRO A 82 2.07 15.46 6.59
N LYS A 83 0.98 15.78 7.29
CA LYS A 83 1.01 16.23 8.70
C LYS A 83 1.56 15.17 9.66
N LYS A 84 1.60 13.90 9.26
CA LYS A 84 2.17 12.77 10.00
C LYS A 84 3.50 12.28 9.40
N GLY A 85 4.06 13.00 8.43
CA GLY A 85 5.29 12.60 7.73
C GLY A 85 5.09 11.53 6.65
N ILE A 86 3.85 11.14 6.33
CA ILE A 86 3.55 10.18 5.26
C ILE A 86 3.38 10.96 3.95
N LEU A 87 4.42 10.93 3.12
CA LEU A 87 4.47 11.67 1.84
C LEU A 87 4.23 10.80 0.61
N ASP A 88 3.98 9.50 0.80
CA ASP A 88 3.65 8.57 -0.28
C ASP A 88 2.80 7.41 0.27
N LEU A 89 2.12 6.70 -0.62
CA LEU A 89 1.47 5.44 -0.33
C LEU A 89 2.32 4.30 -0.90
N TYR A 90 2.35 3.20 -0.17
CA TYR A 90 3.08 2.01 -0.58
C TYR A 90 2.12 0.84 -0.74
N TYR A 91 2.53 -0.14 -1.53
CA TYR A 91 1.91 -1.46 -1.58
C TYR A 91 3.03 -2.51 -1.57
N THR A 92 2.66 -3.76 -1.33
CA THR A 92 3.58 -4.89 -1.36
C THR A 92 2.86 -6.13 -1.86
N ASP A 93 3.58 -7.00 -2.55
CA ASP A 93 3.07 -8.31 -2.95
C ASP A 93 3.38 -9.38 -1.89
N ASP A 94 4.12 -9.03 -0.83
CA ASP A 94 4.44 -9.93 0.29
C ASP A 94 3.25 -10.11 1.25
N LEU A 95 2.16 -9.37 1.03
CA LEU A 95 0.93 -9.43 1.82
C LEU A 95 -0.31 -9.64 0.95
N ILE A 96 -1.21 -10.51 1.41
CA ILE A 96 -2.61 -10.56 0.94
C ILE A 96 -3.52 -10.31 2.14
N GLY A 97 -4.22 -9.17 2.14
CA GLY A 97 -4.89 -8.68 3.34
C GLY A 97 -3.90 -8.50 4.50
N LEU A 98 -3.99 -9.35 5.52
CA LEU A 98 -3.07 -9.39 6.65
C LEU A 98 -2.17 -10.64 6.66
N CYS A 99 -2.22 -11.46 5.62
CA CYS A 99 -1.45 -12.70 5.52
C CYS A 99 -0.07 -12.41 4.93
N TYR A 100 0.97 -12.82 5.64
CA TYR A 100 2.34 -12.72 5.20
C TYR A 100 2.72 -13.94 4.35
N LEU A 101 3.19 -13.68 3.12
CA LEU A 101 3.43 -14.72 2.12
C LEU A 101 4.87 -15.20 2.06
N ARG A 102 5.80 -14.44 2.64
CA ARG A 102 7.24 -14.75 2.57
C ARG A 102 7.63 -15.69 3.71
N LYS A 103 8.33 -16.78 3.37
CA LYS A 103 9.09 -17.63 4.29
C LYS A 103 10.57 -17.55 3.93
#